data_AF-A0A1Y3WSF7-F1
#
_entry.id   AF-A0A1Y3WSF7-F1
#
_cell.length_a   1.000
_cell.length_b   1.000
_cell.length_c   1.000
_cell.angle_alpha   90.00
_cell.angle_beta   90.00
_cell.angle_gamma   90.00
#
_symmetry.space_group_name_H-M   'P 1'
#
loop_
_entity.id
_entity.type
_entity.pdbx_description
1 polymer ?
#
loop_
_entity_poly.entity_id
_entity_poly.type
_entity_poly.pdbx_seq_one_letter_code
_entity_poly.pdbx_strand_id
1 'polypeptide(L)'
;MNIDLNQILDGATAIPYSDTLISTLDTACHTYKIENELERVDELVVGFVTGIIPNEFKKHIEEAMREQEFHEIPTNDVLVRLAQYIVIETILENEDELNKAICASKLMNYMLVTKALKRPIPNADSLLEVYEYHISEYLKDVDTVPEDIQTDIRTTIPAEDFPLEISEEDADALRLILKEAELYRIEHWLTSDEIQDIESPFVKVYIGLSKMFDHLAYCFYNIDLKKVIRLLLNNTKKTRKKLSNIIEELVQSKCEFNANCSETSVILSMIKGKNQVDSGNVMLTIEEFAVYLYYELLTEKIIAIRN
;
A
#
# COMPACT_ATOMS: atom_id res chain seq x y z
N MET A 1 1.66 -18.40 -12.15
CA MET A 1 2.91 -19.18 -12.03
C MET A 1 2.96 -19.66 -10.59
N ASN A 2 3.24 -20.94 -10.32
CA ASN A 2 3.34 -21.42 -8.93
C ASN A 2 4.71 -21.10 -8.37
N ILE A 3 4.74 -20.46 -7.20
CA ILE A 3 5.96 -20.36 -6.40
C ILE A 3 6.16 -21.71 -5.73
N ASP A 4 7.36 -22.27 -5.85
CA ASP A 4 7.71 -23.54 -5.20
C ASP A 4 8.26 -23.24 -3.81
N LEU A 5 7.65 -23.82 -2.76
CA LEU A 5 8.11 -23.68 -1.38
C LEU A 5 9.59 -24.09 -1.22
N ASN A 6 10.09 -25.05 -2.00
CA ASN A 6 11.50 -25.41 -1.98
C ASN A 6 12.41 -24.23 -2.33
N GLN A 7 12.01 -23.41 -3.30
CA GLN A 7 12.78 -22.24 -3.72
C GLN A 7 12.76 -21.18 -2.62
N ILE A 8 11.60 -20.99 -1.96
CA ILE A 8 11.47 -20.02 -0.86
C ILE A 8 12.28 -20.45 0.38
N LEU A 9 12.42 -21.75 0.64
CA LEU A 9 13.21 -22.27 1.75
C LEU A 9 14.70 -22.41 1.43
N ASP A 10 15.15 -22.13 0.21
CA ASP A 10 16.55 -22.28 -0.16
C ASP A 10 17.47 -21.36 0.67
N GLY A 11 18.53 -21.95 1.21
CA GLY A 11 19.45 -21.29 2.14
C GLY A 11 18.90 -21.01 3.55
N ALA A 12 17.68 -21.45 3.89
CA ALA A 12 17.14 -21.35 5.26
C ALA A 12 17.77 -22.39 6.22
N THR A 13 18.23 -23.51 5.66
CA THR A 13 18.84 -24.61 6.39
C THR A 13 20.12 -25.08 5.72
N ALA A 14 21.04 -25.63 6.52
CA ALA A 14 22.28 -26.21 6.00
C ALA A 14 22.06 -27.55 5.30
N ILE A 15 20.98 -28.25 5.64
CA ILE A 15 20.57 -29.52 5.04
C ILE A 15 19.18 -29.28 4.42
N PRO A 16 19.01 -29.55 3.11
CA PRO A 16 17.70 -29.47 2.47
C PRO A 16 16.68 -30.36 3.16
N TYR A 17 15.45 -29.88 3.25
CA TYR A 17 14.36 -30.70 3.80
C TYR A 17 14.00 -31.84 2.84
N SER A 18 13.43 -32.91 3.41
CA SER A 18 12.89 -34.01 2.61
C SER A 18 11.62 -33.58 1.90
N ASP A 19 11.30 -34.19 0.76
CA ASP A 19 10.07 -33.93 0.00
C ASP A 19 8.82 -34.07 0.88
N THR A 20 8.82 -35.03 1.81
CA THR A 20 7.73 -35.23 2.78
C THR A 20 7.55 -34.05 3.72
N LEU A 21 8.65 -33.51 4.25
CA LEU A 21 8.58 -32.33 5.12
C LEU A 21 8.17 -31.09 4.34
N ILE A 22 8.68 -30.91 3.12
CA ILE A 22 8.27 -29.81 2.25
C ILE A 22 6.77 -29.88 1.95
N SER A 23 6.24 -31.04 1.56
CA SER A 23 4.81 -31.22 1.31
C SER A 23 3.95 -30.99 2.58
N THR A 24 4.48 -31.34 3.76
CA THR A 24 3.82 -31.07 5.04
C THR A 24 3.74 -29.57 5.32
N LEU A 25 4.86 -28.85 5.15
CA LEU A 25 4.91 -27.41 5.36
C LEU A 25 4.06 -26.65 4.33
N ASP A 26 4.08 -27.09 3.08
CA ASP A 26 3.24 -26.55 2.00
C ASP A 26 1.76 -26.66 2.34
N THR A 27 1.32 -27.87 2.75
CA THR A 27 -0.05 -28.09 3.21
C THR A 27 -0.40 -27.24 4.43
N ALA A 28 0.53 -27.09 5.38
CA ALA A 28 0.34 -26.24 6.56
C ALA A 28 0.14 -24.77 6.17
N CYS A 29 0.91 -24.27 5.20
CA CYS A 29 0.76 -22.91 4.67
C CYS A 29 -0.61 -22.69 4.01
N HIS A 30 -1.06 -23.63 3.19
CA HIS A 30 -2.37 -23.58 2.53
C HIS A 30 -3.57 -23.70 3.49
N THR A 31 -3.37 -24.38 4.62
CA THR A 31 -4.42 -24.59 5.63
C THR A 31 -4.47 -23.49 6.70
N TYR A 32 -3.43 -22.66 6.81
CA TYR A 32 -3.43 -21.49 7.68
C TYR A 32 -4.34 -20.40 7.12
N LYS A 33 -5.65 -20.48 7.41
CA LYS A 33 -6.67 -19.58 6.86
C LYS A 33 -7.09 -18.53 7.88
N ILE A 34 -6.98 -17.28 7.47
CA ILE A 34 -7.70 -16.15 8.05
C ILE A 34 -8.79 -15.81 7.03
N GLU A 35 -10.04 -15.66 7.49
CA GLU A 35 -11.21 -15.51 6.59
C GLU A 35 -11.07 -14.34 5.62
N ASN A 36 -10.39 -13.27 6.05
CA ASN A 36 -10.11 -12.10 5.25
C ASN A 36 -8.65 -12.10 4.77
N GLU A 37 -8.45 -12.16 3.45
CA GLU A 37 -7.13 -12.14 2.81
C GLU A 37 -6.33 -10.88 3.16
N LEU A 38 -7.01 -9.73 3.31
CA LEU A 38 -6.36 -8.47 3.68
C LEU A 38 -5.79 -8.52 5.10
N GLU A 39 -6.48 -9.20 6.03
CA GLU A 39 -6.04 -9.39 7.41
C GLU A 39 -4.92 -10.43 7.47
N ARG A 40 -5.01 -11.49 6.64
CA ARG A 40 -3.95 -12.50 6.49
C ARG A 40 -2.63 -11.85 6.07
N VAL A 41 -2.68 -10.95 5.10
CA VAL A 41 -1.51 -10.19 4.65
C VAL A 41 -1.02 -9.25 5.75
N ASP A 42 -1.91 -8.53 6.45
CA ASP A 42 -1.50 -7.63 7.54
C ASP A 42 -0.71 -8.39 8.64
N GLU A 43 -1.24 -9.52 9.13
CA GLU A 43 -0.60 -10.29 10.19
C GLU A 43 0.75 -10.87 9.76
N LEU A 44 0.82 -11.49 8.58
CA LEU A 44 2.00 -12.22 8.16
C LEU A 44 3.10 -11.33 7.59
N VAL A 45 2.76 -10.20 6.97
CA VAL A 45 3.76 -9.22 6.48
C VAL A 45 4.57 -8.65 7.63
N VAL A 46 3.93 -8.36 8.78
CA VAL A 46 4.62 -7.92 9.99
C VAL A 46 5.66 -8.95 10.42
N GLY A 47 5.26 -10.22 10.50
CA GLY A 47 6.15 -11.31 10.90
C GLY A 47 7.29 -11.56 9.93
N PHE A 48 7.01 -11.55 8.64
CA PHE A 48 8.00 -11.75 7.59
C PHE A 48 9.04 -10.61 7.54
N VAL A 49 8.61 -9.35 7.61
CA VAL A 49 9.51 -8.18 7.50
C VAL A 49 10.32 -7.96 8.78
N THR A 50 9.68 -8.09 9.95
CA THR A 50 10.35 -7.82 11.24
C THR A 50 11.08 -9.05 11.78
N GLY A 51 10.62 -10.25 11.43
CA GLY A 51 11.00 -11.52 12.05
C GLY A 51 10.29 -11.85 13.34
N ILE A 52 9.33 -11.02 13.77
CA ILE A 52 8.52 -11.27 14.96
C ILE A 52 7.30 -12.08 14.52
N ILE A 53 7.45 -13.40 14.54
CA ILE A 53 6.43 -14.31 14.02
C ILE A 53 5.21 -14.35 14.94
N PRO A 54 3.97 -14.24 14.39
CA PRO A 54 2.74 -14.40 15.17
C PRO A 54 2.67 -15.76 15.86
N ASN A 55 2.26 -15.77 17.13
CA ASN A 55 2.20 -16.99 17.92
C ASN A 55 1.21 -18.01 17.35
N GLU A 56 0.07 -17.56 16.83
CA GLU A 56 -0.94 -18.45 16.25
C GLU A 56 -0.42 -19.10 14.96
N PHE A 57 0.22 -18.34 14.08
CA PHE A 57 0.89 -18.90 12.90
C PHE A 57 1.97 -19.92 13.29
N LYS A 58 2.82 -19.59 14.26
CA LYS A 58 3.86 -20.51 14.74
C LYS A 58 3.28 -21.81 15.27
N LYS A 59 2.24 -21.75 16.11
CA LYS A 59 1.58 -22.94 16.66
C LYS A 59 0.98 -23.81 15.56
N HIS A 60 0.33 -23.20 14.57
CA HIS A 60 -0.27 -23.92 13.43
C HIS A 60 0.78 -24.73 12.67
N ILE A 61 1.93 -24.15 12.34
CA ILE A 61 3.02 -24.85 11.66
C ILE A 61 3.60 -25.98 12.54
N GLU A 62 3.81 -25.73 13.84
CA GLU A 62 4.30 -26.74 14.78
C GLU A 62 3.32 -27.91 14.97
N GLU A 63 2.00 -27.65 14.93
CA GLU A 63 0.96 -28.68 14.98
C GLU A 63 0.99 -29.57 13.75
N ALA A 64 1.00 -28.98 12.55
CA ALA A 64 1.06 -29.72 11.28
C ALA A 64 2.31 -30.61 11.18
N MET A 65 3.47 -30.12 11.64
CA MET A 65 4.70 -30.93 11.68
C MET A 65 4.60 -32.10 12.66
N ARG A 66 4.05 -31.87 13.86
CA ARG A 66 3.89 -32.92 14.88
C ARG A 66 2.93 -34.04 14.43
N GLU A 67 1.87 -33.69 13.70
CA GLU A 67 0.92 -34.67 13.15
C GLU A 67 1.58 -35.63 12.14
N GLN A 68 2.65 -35.21 11.47
CA GLN A 68 3.45 -36.01 10.55
C GLN A 68 4.72 -36.58 11.19
N GLU A 69 4.76 -36.66 12.52
CA GLU A 69 5.89 -37.19 13.31
C GLU A 69 7.22 -36.42 13.14
N PHE A 70 7.18 -35.19 12.62
CA PHE A 70 8.32 -34.28 12.65
C PHE A 70 8.34 -33.55 14.00
N HIS A 71 9.32 -33.87 14.84
CA HIS A 71 9.44 -33.31 16.20
C HIS A 71 10.41 -32.13 16.31
N GLU A 72 11.05 -31.74 15.22
CA GLU A 72 11.94 -30.57 15.18
C GLU A 72 11.13 -29.28 15.18
N ILE A 73 11.57 -28.30 15.97
CA ILE A 73 10.93 -26.97 16.00
C ILE A 73 11.50 -26.16 14.83
N PRO A 74 10.65 -25.59 13.94
CA PRO A 74 11.10 -24.70 12.89
C PRO A 74 11.96 -23.56 13.45
N THR A 75 13.07 -23.27 12.77
CA THR A 75 13.83 -22.07 13.10
C THR A 75 13.02 -20.82 12.77
N ASN A 76 13.34 -19.70 13.40
CA ASN A 76 12.65 -18.45 13.11
C ASN A 76 12.84 -18.01 11.64
N ASP A 77 13.99 -18.34 11.02
CA ASP A 77 14.22 -18.04 9.60
C ASP A 77 13.27 -18.82 8.68
N VAL A 78 13.03 -20.10 9.01
CA VAL A 78 12.06 -20.94 8.29
C VAL A 78 10.66 -20.36 8.44
N LEU A 79 10.24 -20.00 9.65
CA LEU A 79 8.92 -19.38 9.88
C LEU A 79 8.76 -18.05 9.13
N VAL A 80 9.81 -17.22 9.04
CA VAL A 80 9.80 -15.97 8.25
C VAL A 80 9.58 -16.26 6.77
N ARG A 81 10.25 -17.27 6.22
CA ARG A 81 10.11 -17.66 4.82
C ARG A 81 8.76 -18.31 4.52
N LEU A 82 8.19 -19.07 5.46
CA LEU A 82 6.83 -19.60 5.35
C LEU A 82 5.78 -18.47 5.38
N ALA A 83 5.96 -17.47 6.26
CA ALA A 83 5.11 -16.28 6.26
C ALA A 83 5.22 -15.51 4.93
N GLN A 84 6.43 -15.36 4.40
CA GLN A 84 6.65 -14.77 3.07
C GLN A 84 5.92 -15.55 1.98
N TYR A 85 6.06 -16.88 1.96
CA TYR A 85 5.41 -17.76 1.00
C TYR A 85 3.90 -17.54 0.96
N ILE A 86 3.26 -17.59 2.14
CA ILE A 86 1.82 -17.38 2.27
C ILE A 86 1.39 -15.99 1.77
N VAL A 87 2.14 -14.94 2.11
CA VAL A 87 1.81 -13.58 1.65
C VAL A 87 1.87 -13.50 0.13
N ILE A 88 2.91 -14.06 -0.49
CA ILE A 88 3.05 -13.99 -1.94
C ILE A 88 1.96 -14.82 -2.63
N GLU A 89 1.69 -16.04 -2.16
CA GLU A 89 0.59 -16.85 -2.71
C GLU A 89 -0.77 -16.16 -2.55
N THR A 90 -1.05 -15.58 -1.38
CA THR A 90 -2.30 -14.83 -1.13
C THR A 90 -2.49 -13.68 -2.12
N ILE A 91 -1.40 -13.09 -2.63
CA ILE A 91 -1.46 -12.05 -3.65
C ILE A 91 -1.61 -12.68 -5.04
N LEU A 92 -0.71 -13.57 -5.43
CA LEU A 92 -0.66 -14.12 -6.79
C LEU A 92 -1.90 -14.94 -7.15
N GLU A 93 -2.48 -15.65 -6.19
CA GLU A 93 -3.66 -16.50 -6.39
C GLU A 93 -4.99 -15.76 -6.20
N ASN A 94 -4.96 -14.47 -5.87
CA ASN A 94 -6.17 -13.70 -5.68
C ASN A 94 -6.91 -13.48 -7.02
N GLU A 95 -8.16 -13.95 -7.12
CA GLU A 95 -8.97 -13.76 -8.33
C GLU A 95 -9.55 -12.35 -8.46
N ASP A 96 -9.67 -11.62 -7.34
CA ASP A 96 -10.14 -10.24 -7.32
C ASP A 96 -8.94 -9.30 -7.51
N GLU A 97 -8.85 -8.69 -8.70
CA GLU A 97 -7.73 -7.81 -9.06
C GLU A 97 -7.59 -6.60 -8.13
N LEU A 98 -8.68 -6.09 -7.55
CA LEU A 98 -8.61 -5.01 -6.57
C LEU A 98 -8.03 -5.51 -5.25
N ASN A 99 -8.47 -6.67 -4.76
CA ASN A 99 -7.92 -7.26 -3.53
C ASN A 99 -6.44 -7.60 -3.71
N LYS A 100 -6.07 -8.17 -4.85
CA LYS A 100 -4.68 -8.40 -5.25
C LYS A 100 -3.87 -7.11 -5.13
N ALA A 101 -4.37 -6.02 -5.72
CA ALA A 101 -3.69 -4.74 -5.73
C ALA A 101 -3.57 -4.10 -4.34
N ILE A 102 -4.61 -4.24 -3.50
CA ILE A 102 -4.57 -3.80 -2.10
C ILE A 102 -3.53 -4.60 -1.32
N CYS A 103 -3.53 -5.93 -1.40
CA CYS A 103 -2.57 -6.79 -0.71
C CYS A 103 -1.12 -6.50 -1.13
N ALA A 104 -0.86 -6.33 -2.43
CA ALA A 104 0.45 -5.94 -2.94
C ALA A 104 0.89 -4.57 -2.38
N SER A 105 -0.02 -3.61 -2.31
CA SER A 105 0.27 -2.27 -1.78
C SER A 105 0.52 -2.28 -0.27
N LYS A 106 -0.22 -3.08 0.49
CA LYS A 106 0.01 -3.30 1.92
C LYS A 106 1.42 -3.85 2.20
N LEU A 107 1.83 -4.88 1.44
CA LEU A 107 3.19 -5.42 1.49
C LEU A 107 4.23 -4.32 1.23
N MET A 108 4.06 -3.53 0.16
CA MET A 108 5.02 -2.47 -0.21
C MET A 108 5.08 -1.31 0.79
N ASN A 109 3.94 -0.90 1.35
CA ASN A 109 3.91 0.12 2.40
C ASN A 109 4.74 -0.35 3.61
N TYR A 110 4.62 -1.63 3.97
CA TYR A 110 5.37 -2.18 5.09
C TYR A 110 6.87 -2.42 4.81
N MET A 111 7.31 -2.44 3.54
CA MET A 111 8.74 -2.52 3.19
C MET A 111 9.57 -1.33 3.70
N LEU A 112 8.92 -0.23 4.06
CA LEU A 112 9.55 0.87 4.80
C LEU A 112 10.22 0.38 6.09
N VAL A 113 9.64 -0.61 6.77
CA VAL A 113 10.17 -1.21 8.00
C VAL A 113 11.45 -2.01 7.71
N THR A 114 11.53 -2.73 6.59
CA THR A 114 12.76 -3.42 6.16
C THR A 114 13.94 -2.45 6.07
N LYS A 115 13.71 -1.27 5.47
CA LYS A 115 14.72 -0.20 5.37
C LYS A 115 15.20 0.28 6.74
N ALA A 116 14.32 0.28 7.75
CA ALA A 116 14.65 0.62 9.13
C ALA A 116 15.57 -0.41 9.77
N LEU A 117 15.17 -1.67 9.66
CA LEU A 117 15.82 -2.81 10.31
C LEU A 117 17.15 -3.19 9.64
N LYS A 118 17.39 -2.72 8.41
CA LYS A 118 18.52 -3.13 7.55
C LYS A 118 18.61 -4.66 7.43
N ARG A 119 17.46 -5.33 7.50
CA ARG A 119 17.35 -6.77 7.41
C ARG A 119 17.34 -7.17 5.94
N PRO A 120 18.11 -8.17 5.50
CA PRO A 120 17.95 -8.72 4.17
C PRO A 120 16.57 -9.39 4.07
N ILE A 121 15.88 -9.13 2.98
CA ILE A 121 14.63 -9.84 2.70
C ILE A 121 14.99 -11.15 1.98
N PRO A 122 14.58 -12.32 2.49
CA PRO A 122 14.78 -13.58 1.78
C PRO A 122 14.03 -13.55 0.44
N ASN A 123 14.55 -14.26 -0.58
CA ASN A 123 13.90 -14.44 -1.89
C ASN A 123 13.39 -13.13 -2.52
N ALA A 124 14.25 -12.11 -2.58
CA ALA A 124 13.87 -10.79 -3.08
C ALA A 124 13.33 -10.81 -4.52
N ASP A 125 13.77 -11.76 -5.35
CA ASP A 125 13.30 -11.89 -6.73
C ASP A 125 11.81 -12.22 -6.81
N SER A 126 11.30 -13.11 -5.94
CA SER A 126 9.87 -13.44 -5.87
C SER A 126 9.01 -12.26 -5.43
N LEU A 127 9.59 -11.28 -4.75
CA LEU A 127 8.86 -10.05 -4.37
C LEU A 127 8.75 -9.08 -5.54
N LEU A 128 9.69 -9.09 -6.50
CA LEU A 128 9.60 -8.22 -7.68
C LEU A 128 8.38 -8.55 -8.54
N GLU A 129 7.98 -9.82 -8.59
CA GLU A 129 6.77 -10.25 -9.30
C GLU A 129 5.51 -9.67 -8.66
N VAL A 130 5.45 -9.62 -7.33
CA VAL A 130 4.36 -8.98 -6.60
C VAL A 130 4.27 -7.48 -6.91
N TYR A 131 5.39 -6.86 -7.31
CA TYR A 131 5.42 -5.42 -7.57
C TYR A 131 4.61 -5.01 -8.80
N GLU A 132 4.41 -5.91 -9.76
CA GLU A 132 3.60 -5.67 -10.94
C GLU A 132 2.11 -5.49 -10.61
N TYR A 133 1.68 -5.97 -9.44
CA TYR A 133 0.30 -5.84 -8.96
C TYR A 133 0.09 -4.65 -8.03
N HIS A 134 1.03 -3.71 -7.93
CA HIS A 134 0.84 -2.52 -7.11
C HIS A 134 -0.45 -1.76 -7.49
N ILE A 135 -1.08 -1.06 -6.55
CA ILE A 135 -2.31 -0.29 -6.83
C ILE A 135 -2.13 0.72 -7.97
N SER A 136 -0.92 1.25 -8.18
CA SER A 136 -0.65 2.13 -9.32
C SER A 136 -0.81 1.46 -10.69
N GLU A 137 -0.53 0.16 -10.80
CA GLU A 137 -0.76 -0.57 -12.05
C GLU A 137 -2.25 -0.83 -12.23
N TYR A 138 -2.94 -1.27 -11.18
CA TYR A 138 -4.40 -1.42 -11.20
C TYR A 138 -5.12 -0.14 -11.64
N LEU A 139 -4.73 1.02 -11.10
CA LEU A 139 -5.31 2.31 -11.46
C LEU A 139 -5.16 2.68 -12.94
N LYS A 140 -4.07 2.24 -13.61
CA LYS A 140 -3.91 2.47 -15.05
C LYS A 140 -4.95 1.72 -15.87
N ASP A 141 -5.35 0.54 -15.40
CA ASP A 141 -6.31 -0.32 -16.10
C ASP A 141 -7.76 0.08 -15.83
N VAL A 142 -8.07 0.55 -14.61
CA VAL A 142 -9.46 0.90 -14.24
C VAL A 142 -9.84 2.34 -14.52
N ASP A 143 -8.88 3.27 -14.60
CA ASP A 143 -9.14 4.65 -15.02
C ASP A 143 -9.34 4.72 -16.54
N THR A 144 -10.53 4.33 -16.97
CA THR A 144 -10.95 4.28 -18.37
C THR A 144 -11.39 5.62 -18.94
N VAL A 145 -11.33 6.70 -18.14
CA VAL A 145 -11.70 8.05 -18.61
C VAL A 145 -10.71 8.47 -19.69
N PRO A 146 -11.17 8.75 -20.93
CA PRO A 146 -10.28 9.09 -22.03
C PRO A 146 -9.47 10.35 -21.73
N GLU A 147 -8.24 10.44 -22.24
CA GLU A 147 -7.38 11.62 -22.01
C GLU A 147 -7.80 12.85 -22.81
N ASP A 148 -8.42 12.64 -23.97
CA ASP A 148 -8.93 13.69 -24.86
C ASP A 148 -10.15 13.17 -25.62
N ILE A 149 -11.17 14.02 -25.76
CA ILE A 149 -12.36 13.74 -26.56
C ILE A 149 -12.83 15.04 -27.20
N GLN A 150 -12.95 15.04 -28.52
CA GLN A 150 -13.57 16.13 -29.26
C GLN A 150 -15.08 15.92 -29.30
N THR A 151 -15.81 16.64 -28.46
CA THR A 151 -17.28 16.72 -28.53
C THR A 151 -17.77 18.13 -28.29
N ASP A 152 -18.96 18.43 -28.82
CA ASP A 152 -19.60 19.73 -28.68
C ASP A 152 -20.24 19.92 -27.29
N ILE A 153 -20.31 18.88 -26.44
CA ILE A 153 -20.96 18.92 -25.12
C ILE A 153 -20.38 20.02 -24.23
N ARG A 154 -19.07 20.31 -24.36
CA ARG A 154 -18.37 21.39 -23.63
C ARG A 154 -18.99 22.77 -23.92
N THR A 155 -19.57 22.94 -25.11
CA THR A 155 -20.25 24.18 -25.53
C THR A 155 -21.76 24.13 -25.32
N THR A 156 -22.38 22.94 -25.39
CA THR A 156 -23.81 22.75 -25.18
C THR A 156 -24.24 22.95 -23.73
N ILE A 157 -23.50 22.37 -22.76
CA ILE A 157 -23.82 22.46 -21.32
C ILE A 157 -24.06 23.90 -20.82
N PRO A 158 -23.16 24.87 -21.09
CA PRO A 158 -23.37 26.25 -20.62
C PRO A 158 -24.41 27.02 -21.43
N ALA A 159 -24.80 26.54 -22.61
CA ALA A 159 -25.68 27.24 -23.54
C ALA A 159 -27.15 26.82 -23.46
N GLU A 160 -27.43 25.61 -23.00
CA GLU A 160 -28.79 25.06 -22.94
C GLU A 160 -29.39 25.06 -21.52
N ASP A 161 -30.72 25.13 -21.47
CA ASP A 161 -31.48 25.02 -20.21
C ASP A 161 -31.55 23.55 -19.76
N PHE A 162 -31.46 23.33 -18.45
CA PHE A 162 -31.59 21.98 -17.88
C PHE A 162 -33.06 21.54 -17.75
N PRO A 163 -33.38 20.25 -17.92
CA PRO A 163 -32.47 19.11 -18.07
C PRO A 163 -31.97 18.87 -19.51
N LEU A 164 -30.69 18.53 -19.65
CA LEU A 164 -30.06 18.11 -20.90
C LEU A 164 -30.17 16.58 -21.09
N GLU A 165 -30.59 16.14 -22.27
CA GLU A 165 -30.47 14.74 -22.67
C GLU A 165 -29.03 14.45 -23.11
N ILE A 166 -28.40 13.47 -22.46
CA ILE A 166 -27.00 13.13 -22.68
C ILE A 166 -26.96 11.81 -23.45
N SER A 167 -26.33 11.83 -24.62
CA SER A 167 -26.07 10.62 -25.41
C SER A 167 -24.98 9.75 -24.75
N GLU A 168 -24.89 8.47 -25.11
CA GLU A 168 -23.76 7.64 -24.67
C GLU A 168 -22.42 8.19 -25.17
N GLU A 169 -22.38 8.80 -26.37
CA GLU A 169 -21.19 9.43 -26.94
C GLU A 169 -20.72 10.65 -26.11
N ASP A 170 -21.65 11.40 -25.52
CA ASP A 170 -21.35 12.55 -24.66
C ASP A 170 -21.06 12.16 -23.21
N ALA A 171 -21.43 10.94 -22.79
CA ALA A 171 -21.21 10.47 -21.43
C ALA A 171 -19.70 10.40 -21.09
N ASP A 172 -18.86 9.95 -22.02
CA ASP A 172 -17.41 9.92 -21.82
C ASP A 172 -16.80 11.31 -21.75
N ALA A 173 -17.31 12.26 -22.55
CA ALA A 173 -16.88 13.64 -22.49
C ALA A 173 -17.25 14.30 -21.16
N LEU A 174 -18.42 13.97 -20.60
CA LEU A 174 -18.80 14.43 -19.27
C LEU A 174 -17.93 13.82 -18.16
N ARG A 175 -17.58 12.53 -18.26
CA ARG A 175 -16.63 11.88 -17.34
C ARG A 175 -15.27 12.57 -17.39
N LEU A 176 -14.78 12.89 -18.59
CA LEU A 176 -13.53 13.65 -18.77
C LEU A 176 -13.63 15.05 -18.16
N ILE A 177 -14.70 15.80 -18.44
CA ILE A 177 -14.92 17.13 -17.85
C ILE A 177 -14.94 17.07 -16.32
N LEU A 178 -15.59 16.05 -15.74
CA LEU A 178 -15.63 15.86 -14.29
C LEU A 178 -14.23 15.59 -13.73
N LYS A 179 -13.47 14.67 -14.34
CA LYS A 179 -12.09 14.36 -13.95
C LYS A 179 -11.18 15.59 -14.07
N GLU A 180 -11.22 16.30 -15.19
CA GLU A 180 -10.47 17.56 -15.40
C GLU A 180 -10.81 18.61 -14.33
N ALA A 181 -12.10 18.81 -14.05
CA ALA A 181 -12.55 19.76 -13.05
C ALA A 181 -12.09 19.39 -11.63
N GLU A 182 -12.09 18.10 -11.30
CA GLU A 182 -11.63 17.59 -10.02
C GLU A 182 -10.10 17.73 -9.86
N LEU A 183 -9.33 17.35 -10.89
CA LEU A 183 -7.89 17.54 -10.92
C LEU A 183 -7.51 19.03 -10.83
N TYR A 184 -8.22 19.90 -11.56
CA TYR A 184 -8.02 21.35 -11.48
C TYR A 184 -8.27 21.89 -10.06
N ARG A 185 -9.34 21.43 -9.40
CA ARG A 185 -9.60 21.81 -7.99
C ARG A 185 -8.46 21.33 -7.10
N ILE A 186 -8.01 20.09 -7.22
CA ILE A 186 -6.87 19.58 -6.43
C ILE A 186 -5.63 20.45 -6.65
N GLU A 187 -5.28 20.74 -7.89
CA GLU A 187 -4.13 21.59 -8.22
C GLU A 187 -4.24 22.99 -7.60
N HIS A 188 -5.41 23.61 -7.71
CA HIS A 188 -5.67 24.93 -7.11
C HIS A 188 -5.50 24.90 -5.58
N TRP A 189 -5.97 23.85 -4.91
CA TRP A 189 -5.86 23.73 -3.46
C TRP A 189 -4.42 23.46 -3.02
N LEU A 190 -3.73 22.55 -3.70
CA LEU A 190 -2.32 22.23 -3.40
C LEU A 190 -1.41 23.45 -3.57
N THR A 191 -1.77 24.38 -4.47
CA THR A 191 -1.02 25.63 -4.72
C THR A 191 -1.53 26.85 -3.95
N SER A 192 -2.59 26.71 -3.14
CA SER A 192 -3.15 27.80 -2.35
C SER A 192 -2.23 28.22 -1.20
N ASP A 193 -2.33 29.47 -0.76
CA ASP A 193 -1.57 30.02 0.37
C ASP A 193 -1.80 29.20 1.65
N GLU A 194 -3.00 28.64 1.84
CA GLU A 194 -3.34 27.75 2.97
C GLU A 194 -2.38 26.54 3.08
N ILE A 195 -1.95 25.99 1.95
CA ILE A 195 -1.00 24.87 1.89
C ILE A 195 0.43 25.39 1.74
N GLN A 196 0.66 26.38 0.88
CA GLN A 196 2.00 26.82 0.53
C GLN A 196 2.70 27.60 1.64
N ASP A 197 1.97 28.28 2.53
CA ASP A 197 2.53 29.02 3.67
C ASP A 197 2.88 28.12 4.87
N ILE A 198 2.57 26.81 4.81
CA ILE A 198 2.99 25.86 5.85
C ILE A 198 4.53 25.76 5.86
N GLU A 199 5.13 26.15 6.99
CA GLU A 199 6.59 26.25 7.15
C GLU A 199 7.30 24.89 7.06
N SER A 200 6.80 23.85 7.75
CA SER A 200 7.40 22.52 7.67
C SER A 200 6.99 21.83 6.37
N PRO A 201 7.94 21.41 5.51
CA PRO A 201 7.62 20.70 4.28
C PRO A 201 6.95 19.35 4.51
N PHE A 202 7.26 18.67 5.60
CA PHE A 202 6.64 17.38 5.93
C PHE A 202 5.18 17.56 6.37
N VAL A 203 4.92 18.59 7.19
CA VAL A 203 3.55 18.97 7.58
C VAL A 203 2.75 19.40 6.34
N LYS A 204 3.37 20.20 5.46
CA LYS A 204 2.77 20.62 4.18
C LYS A 204 2.34 19.43 3.33
N VAL A 205 3.23 18.46 3.12
CA VAL A 205 2.94 17.24 2.37
C VAL A 205 1.79 16.48 3.01
N TYR A 206 1.82 16.29 4.33
CA TYR A 206 0.78 15.56 5.04
C TYR A 206 -0.59 16.22 4.90
N ILE A 207 -0.69 17.52 5.16
CA ILE A 207 -1.96 18.26 5.08
C ILE A 207 -2.46 18.29 3.64
N GLY A 208 -1.58 18.59 2.68
CA GLY A 208 -1.97 18.66 1.27
C GLY A 208 -2.45 17.32 0.70
N LEU A 209 -1.76 16.22 0.99
CA LEU A 209 -2.18 14.88 0.55
C LEU A 209 -3.46 14.43 1.26
N SER A 210 -3.57 14.60 2.58
CA SER A 210 -4.79 14.26 3.33
C SER A 210 -5.99 15.00 2.76
N LYS A 211 -5.85 16.31 2.55
CA LYS A 211 -6.92 17.16 2.02
C LYS A 211 -7.31 16.78 0.59
N MET A 212 -6.34 16.45 -0.26
CA MET A 212 -6.61 15.93 -1.61
C MET A 212 -7.47 14.66 -1.53
N PHE A 213 -7.10 13.71 -0.69
CA PHE A 213 -7.88 12.49 -0.51
C PHE A 213 -9.22 12.72 0.17
N ASP A 214 -9.39 13.70 1.06
CA ASP A 214 -10.70 14.02 1.63
C ASP A 214 -11.68 14.57 0.58
N HIS A 215 -11.18 15.30 -0.42
CA HIS A 215 -12.00 15.99 -1.42
C HIS A 215 -12.17 15.22 -2.73
N LEU A 216 -11.37 14.17 -2.94
CA LEU A 216 -11.46 13.33 -4.13
C LEU A 216 -12.78 12.56 -4.11
N ALA A 217 -13.69 12.85 -5.03
CA ALA A 217 -14.97 12.17 -5.16
C ALA A 217 -14.80 10.73 -5.66
N TYR A 218 -13.79 10.48 -6.51
CA TYR A 218 -13.51 9.16 -7.06
C TYR A 218 -12.03 8.79 -6.89
N CYS A 219 -11.76 7.80 -6.05
CA CYS A 219 -10.39 7.42 -5.68
C CYS A 219 -9.64 6.54 -6.68
N PHE A 220 -10.28 6.15 -7.78
CA PHE A 220 -9.68 5.29 -8.80
C PHE A 220 -9.14 6.05 -10.02
N TYR A 221 -9.02 7.38 -9.94
CA TYR A 221 -8.27 8.11 -10.96
C TYR A 221 -6.77 7.80 -10.87
N ASN A 222 -6.16 7.56 -12.01
CA ASN A 222 -4.72 7.45 -12.19
C ASN A 222 -4.08 8.86 -12.15
N ILE A 223 -3.90 9.37 -10.94
CA ILE A 223 -3.34 10.71 -10.71
C ILE A 223 -1.82 10.68 -10.87
N ASP A 224 -1.26 11.65 -11.62
CA ASP A 224 0.19 11.83 -11.72
C ASP A 224 0.79 12.29 -10.38
N LEU A 225 1.28 11.32 -9.60
CA LEU A 225 1.95 11.55 -8.33
C LEU A 225 3.17 12.48 -8.45
N LYS A 226 3.91 12.44 -9.56
CA LYS A 226 5.06 13.34 -9.76
C LYS A 226 4.58 14.78 -9.88
N LYS A 227 3.47 15.02 -10.57
CA LYS A 227 2.83 16.34 -10.64
C LYS A 227 2.38 16.79 -9.25
N VAL A 228 1.67 15.95 -8.50
CA VAL A 228 1.22 16.26 -7.12
C VAL A 228 2.39 16.65 -6.22
N ILE A 229 3.46 15.84 -6.19
CA ILE A 229 4.66 16.12 -5.38
C ILE A 229 5.31 17.44 -5.81
N ARG A 230 5.43 17.72 -7.11
CA ARG A 230 6.00 18.99 -7.59
C ARG A 230 5.20 20.21 -7.13
N LEU A 231 3.87 20.13 -7.17
CA LEU A 231 2.98 21.20 -6.71
C LEU A 231 3.13 21.46 -5.21
N LEU A 232 3.22 20.39 -4.41
CA LEU A 232 3.42 20.49 -2.96
C LEU A 232 4.79 21.06 -2.58
N LEU A 233 5.85 20.65 -3.29
CA LEU A 233 7.21 20.94 -2.86
C LEU A 233 7.78 22.24 -3.43
N ASN A 234 7.32 22.77 -4.56
CA ASN A 234 7.71 24.06 -5.13
C ASN A 234 9.19 24.50 -4.85
N ASN A 235 10.17 23.70 -5.29
CA ASN A 235 11.61 23.93 -5.10
C ASN A 235 12.12 23.92 -3.63
N THR A 236 11.42 23.26 -2.73
CA THR A 236 11.87 23.03 -1.35
C THR A 236 13.24 22.34 -1.35
N LYS A 237 14.15 22.78 -0.47
CA LYS A 237 15.48 22.20 -0.33
C LYS A 237 15.39 20.70 -0.02
N LYS A 238 16.32 19.92 -0.56
CA LYS A 238 16.51 18.52 -0.20
C LYS A 238 16.84 18.42 1.29
N THR A 239 15.84 18.13 2.11
CA THR A 239 15.99 17.83 3.53
C THR A 239 15.68 16.36 3.76
N ARG A 240 16.32 15.79 4.78
CA ARG A 240 16.11 14.40 5.18
C ARG A 240 15.95 14.37 6.69
N LYS A 241 14.95 13.64 7.17
CA LYS A 241 14.61 13.59 8.59
C LYS A 241 14.27 12.17 9.02
N LYS A 242 14.50 11.86 10.31
CA LYS A 242 14.01 10.62 10.91
C LYS A 242 12.50 10.61 10.89
N LEU A 243 11.89 9.47 10.58
CA LEU A 243 10.44 9.31 10.59
C LEU A 243 9.86 9.69 11.95
N SER A 244 10.47 9.29 13.07
CA SER A 244 10.04 9.70 14.41
C SER A 244 9.92 11.21 14.56
N ASN A 245 10.91 11.95 14.06
CA ASN A 245 10.93 13.41 14.16
C ASN A 245 9.96 14.06 13.16
N ILE A 246 9.59 13.37 12.07
CA ILE A 246 8.52 13.81 11.18
C ILE A 246 7.19 13.65 11.90
N ILE A 247 6.93 12.48 12.49
CA ILE A 247 5.70 12.21 13.24
C ILE A 247 5.53 13.19 14.41
N GLU A 248 6.60 13.47 15.17
CA GLU A 248 6.57 14.47 16.24
C GLU A 248 6.15 15.87 15.74
N GLU A 249 6.64 16.30 14.56
CA GLU A 249 6.20 17.57 13.96
C GLU A 249 4.71 17.55 13.61
N LEU A 250 4.22 16.47 12.99
CA LEU A 250 2.81 16.33 12.60
C LEU A 250 1.89 16.41 13.83
N VAL A 251 2.26 15.73 14.91
CA VAL A 251 1.51 15.74 16.17
C VAL A 251 1.53 17.14 16.81
N GLN A 252 2.68 17.83 16.81
CA GLN A 252 2.80 19.19 17.35
C GLN A 252 2.00 20.22 16.53
N SER A 253 1.91 20.01 15.21
CA SER A 253 1.09 20.82 14.30
C SER A 253 -0.41 20.57 14.45
N LYS A 254 -0.85 19.68 15.36
CA LYS A 254 -2.25 19.31 15.58
C LYS A 254 -2.96 18.84 14.32
N CYS A 255 -2.23 18.15 13.45
CA CYS A 255 -2.82 17.51 12.30
C CYS A 255 -3.84 16.46 12.76
N GLU A 256 -5.12 16.66 12.42
CA GLU A 256 -6.16 15.67 12.70
C GLU A 256 -6.01 14.45 11.77
N PHE A 257 -6.34 13.26 12.28
CA PHE A 257 -6.38 12.04 11.48
C PHE A 257 -7.66 11.27 11.79
N ASN A 258 -8.54 11.18 10.79
CA ASN A 258 -9.94 10.75 10.99
C ASN A 258 -10.27 9.34 10.49
N ALA A 259 -9.30 8.56 9.98
CA ALA A 259 -9.59 7.24 9.44
C ALA A 259 -9.12 6.12 10.37
N ASN A 260 -9.80 4.97 10.36
CA ASN A 260 -9.16 3.71 10.74
C ASN A 260 -8.06 3.39 9.73
N CYS A 261 -6.95 2.76 10.16
CA CYS A 261 -5.86 2.40 9.27
C CYS A 261 -5.39 0.99 9.60
N SER A 262 -5.02 0.23 8.57
CA SER A 262 -4.43 -1.10 8.68
C SER A 262 -3.07 -1.05 9.40
N GLU A 263 -2.61 -2.21 9.86
CA GLU A 263 -1.30 -2.34 10.52
C GLU A 263 -0.13 -2.16 9.54
N THR A 264 -0.40 -2.33 8.24
CA THR A 264 0.59 -2.18 7.17
C THR A 264 0.78 -0.73 6.70
N SER A 265 -0.11 0.19 7.11
CA SER A 265 0.07 1.64 6.96
C SER A 265 0.96 2.21 8.06
N VAL A 266 2.27 2.17 7.84
CA VAL A 266 3.32 2.48 8.82
C VAL A 266 3.24 3.93 9.30
N ILE A 267 3.24 4.89 8.38
CA ILE A 267 3.24 6.32 8.70
C ILE A 267 1.95 6.68 9.43
N LEU A 268 0.80 6.27 8.89
CA LEU A 268 -0.52 6.56 9.48
C LEU A 268 -0.67 5.92 10.87
N SER A 269 -0.18 4.69 11.05
CA SER A 269 -0.16 4.02 12.36
C SER A 269 0.70 4.74 13.38
N MET A 270 1.88 5.21 12.99
CA MET A 270 2.76 5.96 13.91
C MET A 270 2.16 7.30 14.33
N ILE A 271 1.46 8.00 13.45
CA ILE A 271 0.74 9.26 13.78
C ILE A 271 -0.30 9.01 14.88
N LYS A 272 -0.96 7.85 14.89
CA LYS A 272 -1.89 7.42 15.95
C LYS A 272 -1.23 6.98 17.25
N GLY A 273 0.10 7.02 17.34
CA GLY A 273 0.83 6.52 18.50
C GLY A 273 0.89 4.99 18.59
N LYS A 274 0.57 4.27 17.52
CA LYS A 274 0.87 2.82 17.46
C LYS A 274 2.38 2.65 17.25
N ASN A 275 3.02 1.91 18.15
CA ASN A 275 4.45 1.61 18.03
C ASN A 275 4.68 0.60 16.90
N GLN A 276 5.26 1.06 15.80
CA GLN A 276 5.77 0.21 14.72
C GLN A 276 7.28 -0.03 14.97
N VAL A 277 7.68 -1.30 15.07
CA VAL A 277 9.04 -1.74 15.45
C VAL A 277 10.12 -0.97 14.68
N ASP A 278 10.97 -0.22 15.39
CA ASP A 278 12.17 0.51 14.93
C ASP A 278 12.07 1.43 13.69
N SER A 279 10.88 1.51 13.07
CA SER A 279 10.56 2.31 11.88
C SER A 279 10.84 3.81 12.06
N GLY A 280 10.75 4.32 13.28
CA GLY A 280 11.05 5.72 13.60
C GLY A 280 12.47 6.17 13.25
N ASN A 281 13.44 5.25 13.20
CA ASN A 281 14.82 5.59 12.85
C ASN A 281 15.07 5.72 11.33
N VAL A 282 14.10 5.38 10.47
CA VAL A 282 14.26 5.54 9.03
C VAL A 282 14.44 7.01 8.70
N MET A 283 15.48 7.32 7.94
CA MET A 283 15.73 8.65 7.44
C MET A 283 15.10 8.79 6.04
N LEU A 284 14.08 9.63 5.91
CA LEU A 284 13.34 9.90 4.69
C LEU A 284 13.58 11.32 4.18
N THR A 285 13.75 11.44 2.87
CA THR A 285 13.58 12.71 2.16
C THR A 285 12.10 13.07 2.10
N ILE A 286 11.80 14.34 1.81
CA ILE A 286 10.40 14.78 1.67
C ILE A 286 9.70 14.03 0.53
N GLU A 287 10.39 13.76 -0.58
CA GLU A 287 9.84 13.00 -1.72
C GLU A 287 9.53 11.55 -1.33
N GLU A 288 10.45 10.86 -0.66
CA GLU A 288 10.19 9.49 -0.16
C GLU A 288 9.00 9.48 0.80
N PHE A 289 8.94 10.43 1.74
CA PHE A 289 7.81 10.57 2.65
C PHE A 289 6.49 10.79 1.91
N ALA A 290 6.47 11.66 0.90
CA ALA A 290 5.28 11.94 0.10
C ALA A 290 4.79 10.70 -0.66
N VAL A 291 5.71 9.92 -1.24
CA VAL A 291 5.36 8.69 -1.97
C VAL A 291 4.74 7.65 -1.03
N TYR A 292 5.39 7.35 0.10
CA TYR A 292 4.85 6.39 1.08
C TYR A 292 3.50 6.85 1.62
N LEU A 293 3.39 8.12 2.02
CA LEU A 293 2.14 8.65 2.55
C LEU A 293 1.01 8.64 1.51
N TYR A 294 1.31 8.95 0.25
CA TYR A 294 0.32 8.92 -0.83
C TYR A 294 -0.30 7.52 -0.98
N TYR A 295 0.52 6.47 -1.05
CA TYR A 295 0.03 5.11 -1.24
C TYR A 295 -0.62 4.52 0.01
N GLU A 296 -0.18 4.89 1.22
CA GLU A 296 -0.91 4.56 2.44
C GLU A 296 -2.32 5.20 2.42
N LEU A 297 -2.43 6.51 2.16
CA LEU A 297 -3.72 7.21 2.11
C LEU A 297 -4.64 6.66 1.01
N LEU A 298 -4.12 6.39 -0.19
CA LEU A 298 -4.88 5.81 -1.29
C LEU A 298 -5.44 4.44 -0.92
N THR A 299 -4.57 3.56 -0.39
CA THR A 299 -4.96 2.19 -0.03
C THR A 299 -6.02 2.19 1.06
N GLU A 300 -5.83 2.98 2.13
CA GLU A 300 -6.81 3.08 3.22
C GLU A 300 -8.13 3.68 2.74
N LYS A 301 -8.10 4.68 1.84
CA LYS A 301 -9.32 5.26 1.28
C LYS A 301 -10.11 4.24 0.44
N ILE A 302 -9.44 3.46 -0.40
CA ILE A 302 -10.08 2.40 -1.20
C ILE A 302 -10.71 1.36 -0.29
N ILE A 303 -9.99 0.91 0.76
CA ILE A 303 -10.53 -0.03 1.75
C ILE A 303 -11.76 0.55 2.45
N ALA A 304 -11.74 1.82 2.84
CA ALA A 304 -12.84 2.48 3.52
C ALA A 304 -14.11 2.64 2.66
N ILE A 305 -13.97 2.81 1.34
CA ILE A 305 -15.11 2.91 0.42
C ILE A 305 -15.77 1.55 0.17
N ARG A 306 -15.02 0.46 0.31
CA ARG A 306 -15.52 -0.91 0.12
C ARG A 306 -16.39 -1.40 1.28
N ASN A 307 -16.06 -1.01 2.51
CA ASN A 307 -16.71 -1.45 3.76
C ASN A 307 -17.95 -0.61 4.08
#